data_AF-A0A523HIT4-F1
#
_entry.id   AF-A0A523HIT4-F1
#
_cell.length_a   1.000
_cell.length_b   1.000
_cell.length_c   1.000
_cell.angle_alpha   90.00
_cell.angle_beta   90.00
_cell.angle_gamma   90.00
#
_symmetry.space_group_name_H-M   'P 1'
#
loop_
_entity.id
_entity.type
_entity.pdbx_description
1 polymer ?
#
loop_
_entity_poly.entity_id
_entity_poly.type
_entity_poly.pdbx_seq_one_letter_code
_entity_poly.pdbx_strand_id
1 'polypeptide(L)'
;MPSVEFQEANITITADEGQDLRKIALKNKVSVYGGLGKLFDCHGFGLCGSDRIKVDPKDCVTPMTWKEKLHLNEKSGIRLACQTKLCGDATVSIAPALAHGEELKEGLMVFAATLVFGGGTLFFIVFMLFELAGKPLF
;
A
#
# COMPACT_ATOMS: atom_id res chain seq x y z
N MET A 1 -22.19 -8.87 -17.45
CA MET A 1 -20.74 -8.57 -17.60
C MET A 1 -20.54 -7.11 -17.27
N PRO A 2 -20.19 -6.78 -16.02
CA PRO A 2 -19.88 -5.42 -15.60
C PRO A 2 -18.63 -4.86 -16.28
N SER A 3 -18.58 -3.54 -16.38
CA SER A 3 -17.45 -2.74 -16.86
C SER A 3 -16.70 -2.11 -15.68
N VAL A 4 -15.37 -2.10 -15.77
CA VAL A 4 -14.48 -1.49 -14.77
C VAL A 4 -13.61 -0.45 -15.48
N GLU A 5 -13.76 0.81 -15.10
CA GLU A 5 -12.93 1.90 -15.59
C GLU A 5 -11.84 2.23 -14.57
N PHE A 6 -10.57 2.17 -14.97
CA PHE A 6 -9.44 2.63 -14.15
C PHE A 6 -9.06 4.05 -14.55
N GLN A 7 -9.39 5.04 -13.71
CA GLN A 7 -9.29 6.47 -14.05
C GLN A 7 -7.86 6.90 -14.40
N GLU A 8 -6.88 6.53 -13.59
CA GLU A 8 -5.48 6.96 -13.77
C GLU A 8 -4.79 6.20 -14.92
N ALA A 9 -5.29 5.01 -15.26
CA ALA A 9 -4.80 4.27 -16.42
C ALA A 9 -5.52 4.68 -17.72
N ASN A 10 -6.68 5.35 -17.61
CA ASN A 10 -7.57 5.70 -18.71
C ASN A 10 -7.93 4.48 -19.58
N ILE A 11 -8.27 3.37 -18.91
CA ILE A 11 -8.63 2.09 -19.54
C ILE A 11 -9.94 1.58 -18.94
N THR A 12 -10.85 1.15 -19.82
CA THR A 12 -12.09 0.45 -19.45
C THR A 12 -11.98 -1.03 -19.83
N ILE A 13 -12.31 -1.91 -18.88
CA ILE A 13 -12.21 -3.37 -19.02
C ILE A 13 -13.55 -3.99 -18.71
N THR A 14 -13.98 -4.95 -19.54
CA THR A 14 -15.13 -5.80 -19.22
C THR A 14 -14.67 -6.96 -18.33
N ALA A 15 -15.34 -7.17 -17.21
CA ALA A 15 -15.02 -8.21 -16.24
C ALA A 15 -16.24 -9.04 -15.87
N ASP A 16 -16.01 -10.19 -15.22
CA ASP A 16 -17.09 -11.02 -14.70
C ASP A 16 -17.47 -10.57 -13.29
N GLU A 17 -18.75 -10.72 -12.96
CA GLU A 17 -19.23 -10.48 -11.60
C GLU A 17 -18.54 -11.45 -10.61
N GLY A 18 -18.25 -10.95 -9.41
CA GLY A 18 -17.54 -11.67 -8.36
C GLY A 18 -16.01 -11.71 -8.52
N GLN A 19 -15.47 -11.19 -9.63
CA GLN A 19 -14.02 -11.09 -9.82
C GLN A 19 -13.41 -10.01 -8.91
N ASP A 20 -12.18 -10.30 -8.48
CA ASP A 20 -11.37 -9.45 -7.63
C ASP A 20 -10.75 -8.30 -8.43
N LEU A 21 -10.89 -7.06 -7.94
CA LEU A 21 -10.42 -5.86 -8.65
C LEU A 21 -8.91 -5.85 -8.86
N ARG A 22 -8.12 -6.35 -7.91
CA ARG A 22 -6.67 -6.48 -8.09
C ARG A 22 -6.35 -7.47 -9.21
N LYS A 23 -7.03 -8.62 -9.28
CA LYS A 23 -6.80 -9.59 -10.37
C LYS A 23 -7.17 -9.02 -11.73
N ILE A 24 -8.27 -8.27 -11.82
CA ILE A 24 -8.69 -7.59 -13.06
C ILE A 24 -7.62 -6.59 -13.49
N ALA A 25 -7.16 -5.73 -12.58
CA ALA A 25 -6.14 -4.73 -12.86
C ALA A 25 -4.82 -5.37 -13.35
N LEU A 26 -4.31 -6.37 -12.61
CA LEU A 26 -3.03 -7.02 -12.92
C LEU A 26 -3.06 -7.77 -14.26
N LYS A 27 -4.16 -8.45 -14.60
CA LYS A 27 -4.34 -9.09 -15.91
C LYS A 27 -4.23 -8.09 -17.06
N ASN A 28 -4.67 -6.86 -16.84
CA ASN A 28 -4.65 -5.78 -17.80
C ASN A 28 -3.44 -4.84 -17.64
N LYS A 29 -2.42 -5.27 -16.90
CA LYS A 29 -1.17 -4.51 -16.65
C LYS A 29 -1.38 -3.14 -15.97
N VAL A 30 -2.50 -2.97 -15.28
CA VAL A 30 -2.78 -1.79 -14.45
C VAL A 30 -2.22 -2.03 -13.04
N SER A 31 -1.34 -1.13 -12.59
CA SER A 31 -0.76 -1.20 -11.24
C SER A 31 -1.71 -0.57 -10.23
N VAL A 32 -2.21 -1.37 -9.28
CA VAL A 32 -3.02 -0.88 -8.13
C VAL A 32 -2.16 -0.50 -6.92
N TYR A 33 -0.86 -0.33 -7.12
CA TYR A 33 0.11 -0.03 -6.08
C TYR A 33 0.80 1.30 -6.37
N GLY A 34 1.06 2.08 -5.31
CA GLY A 34 1.94 3.25 -5.36
C GLY A 34 3.34 2.95 -4.85
N GLY A 35 4.34 3.47 -5.55
CA GLY A 35 5.74 3.47 -5.12
C GLY A 35 6.25 2.10 -4.63
N LEU A 36 6.78 2.08 -3.40
CA LEU A 36 7.32 0.88 -2.76
C LEU A 36 6.26 -0.17 -2.40
N GLY A 37 4.97 0.19 -2.41
CA GLY A 37 3.87 -0.74 -2.13
C GLY A 37 3.78 -1.91 -3.12
N LYS A 38 4.38 -1.75 -4.32
CA LYS A 38 4.52 -2.82 -5.31
C LYS A 38 5.59 -3.85 -4.92
N LEU A 39 6.63 -3.43 -4.20
CA LEU A 39 7.74 -4.31 -3.78
C LEU A 39 7.36 -5.15 -2.56
N PHE A 40 6.57 -4.57 -1.65
CA PHE A 40 6.13 -5.21 -0.41
C PHE A 40 4.68 -5.69 -0.48
N ASP A 41 4.22 -6.13 -1.65
CA ASP A 41 2.85 -6.60 -1.78
C ASP A 41 2.66 -7.96 -1.08
N CYS A 42 1.52 -8.13 -0.41
CA CYS A 42 1.17 -9.41 0.21
C CYS A 42 0.52 -10.40 -0.77
N HIS A 43 0.73 -10.20 -2.08
CA HIS A 43 0.10 -10.95 -3.17
C HIS A 43 -1.45 -11.11 -3.10
N GLY A 44 -2.14 -10.27 -2.32
CA GLY A 44 -3.59 -10.27 -2.18
C GLY A 44 -4.13 -10.99 -0.94
N PHE A 45 -3.29 -11.30 0.06
CA PHE A 45 -3.75 -11.87 1.33
C PHE A 45 -4.48 -10.87 2.24
N GLY A 46 -4.44 -9.57 1.92
CA GLY A 46 -5.05 -8.50 2.73
C GLY A 46 -4.23 -8.14 3.98
N LEU A 47 -2.90 -8.35 3.94
CA LEU A 47 -1.99 -8.15 5.09
C LEU A 47 -1.09 -6.91 4.99
N CYS A 48 -0.91 -6.35 3.79
CA CYS A 48 -0.02 -5.20 3.58
C CYS A 48 -0.75 -3.85 3.51
N GLY A 49 -2.04 -3.85 3.12
CA GLY A 49 -2.81 -2.63 2.90
C GLY A 49 -2.26 -1.68 1.82
N SER A 50 -1.43 -2.17 0.89
CA SER A 50 -0.77 -1.35 -0.14
C SER A 50 -1.62 -1.11 -1.39
N ASP A 51 -2.66 -1.92 -1.63
CA ASP A 51 -3.51 -1.89 -2.82
C ASP A 51 -4.79 -1.06 -2.60
N ARG A 52 -4.60 0.19 -2.17
CA ARG A 52 -5.68 1.11 -1.80
C ARG A 52 -6.35 1.71 -3.04
N ILE A 53 -7.65 1.50 -3.18
CA ILE A 53 -8.44 2.04 -4.28
C ILE A 53 -9.67 2.76 -3.77
N LYS A 54 -10.20 3.68 -4.58
CA LYS A 54 -11.53 4.25 -4.39
C LYS A 54 -12.44 3.72 -5.47
N VAL A 55 -13.64 3.32 -5.11
CA VAL A 55 -14.62 2.73 -6.03
C VAL A 55 -15.90 3.57 -6.01
N ASP A 56 -16.44 3.84 -7.19
CA ASP A 56 -17.70 4.54 -7.39
C ASP A 56 -18.55 3.83 -8.47
N PRO A 57 -19.86 3.61 -8.25
CA PRO A 57 -20.61 3.87 -7.02
C PRO A 57 -20.27 2.83 -5.91
N LYS A 58 -20.56 3.12 -4.64
CA LYS A 58 -20.12 2.27 -3.51
C LYS A 58 -20.76 0.88 -3.46
N ASP A 59 -21.93 0.74 -4.06
CA ASP A 59 -22.76 -0.46 -4.12
C ASP A 59 -22.41 -1.39 -5.28
N CYS A 60 -21.52 -0.98 -6.20
CA CYS A 60 -21.05 -1.84 -7.30
C CYS A 60 -20.05 -2.91 -6.85
N VAL A 61 -19.75 -3.03 -5.55
CA VAL A 61 -18.79 -3.98 -5.00
C VAL A 61 -19.26 -4.60 -3.70
N THR A 62 -18.65 -5.73 -3.33
CA THR A 62 -18.92 -6.42 -2.07
C THR A 62 -18.66 -5.53 -0.84
N PRO A 63 -19.36 -5.77 0.28
CA PRO A 63 -19.13 -5.03 1.52
C PRO A 63 -17.69 -5.18 2.03
N MET A 64 -17.29 -4.26 2.91
CA MET A 64 -15.93 -4.24 3.46
C MET A 64 -15.66 -5.48 4.32
N THR A 65 -14.59 -6.18 4.00
CA THR A 65 -14.14 -7.38 4.73
C THR A 65 -13.43 -7.00 6.03
N TRP A 66 -13.34 -7.93 6.98
CA TRP A 66 -12.63 -7.69 8.25
C TRP A 66 -11.15 -7.35 8.06
N LYS A 67 -10.49 -7.89 7.02
CA LYS A 67 -9.09 -7.61 6.69
C LYS A 67 -8.87 -6.17 6.23
N GLU A 68 -9.83 -5.62 5.49
CA GLU A 68 -9.79 -4.22 5.09
C GLU A 68 -9.87 -3.31 6.32
N LYS A 69 -10.70 -3.66 7.30
CA LYS A 69 -10.86 -2.88 8.55
C LYS A 69 -9.59 -2.83 9.41
N LEU A 70 -8.64 -3.75 9.22
CA LEU A 70 -7.34 -3.70 9.90
C LEU A 70 -6.44 -2.58 9.36
N HIS A 71 -6.62 -2.19 8.10
CA HIS A 71 -5.74 -1.25 7.40
C HIS A 71 -6.42 0.09 7.08
N LEU A 72 -7.76 0.08 6.96
CA LEU A 72 -8.55 1.18 6.46
C LEU A 72 -9.63 1.57 7.47
N ASN A 73 -9.95 2.86 7.50
CA ASN A 73 -11.11 3.37 8.21
C ASN A 73 -12.34 3.33 7.28
N GLU A 74 -13.44 2.72 7.73
CA GLU A 74 -14.69 2.63 6.95
C GLU A 74 -15.18 4.00 6.43
N LYS A 75 -14.93 5.08 7.19
CA LYS A 75 -15.36 6.44 6.82
C LYS A 75 -14.60 7.01 5.62
N SER A 76 -13.43 6.47 5.28
CA SER A 76 -12.59 6.98 4.19
C SER A 76 -13.18 6.72 2.80
N GLY A 77 -14.06 5.71 2.67
CA GLY A 77 -14.54 5.25 1.36
C GLY A 77 -13.47 4.59 0.49
N ILE A 78 -12.29 4.31 1.07
CA ILE A 78 -11.19 3.58 0.42
C ILE A 78 -11.42 2.08 0.65
N ARG A 79 -11.04 1.26 -0.32
CA ARG A 79 -11.11 -0.20 -0.33
C ARG A 79 -9.76 -0.82 -0.66
N LEU A 80 -9.56 -2.08 -0.32
CA LEU A 80 -8.40 -2.85 -0.80
C LEU A 80 -8.78 -3.62 -2.06
N ALA A 81 -8.04 -3.42 -3.15
CA ALA A 81 -8.34 -4.03 -4.44
C ALA A 81 -8.39 -5.57 -4.37
N CYS A 82 -7.57 -6.20 -3.53
CA CYS A 82 -7.50 -7.66 -3.33
C CYS A 82 -8.59 -8.26 -2.43
N GLN A 83 -9.39 -7.43 -1.78
CA GLN A 83 -10.52 -7.89 -0.97
C GLN A 83 -11.86 -7.42 -1.54
N THR A 84 -11.81 -6.64 -2.63
CA THR A 84 -12.99 -6.03 -3.25
C THR A 84 -13.37 -6.81 -4.48
N LYS A 85 -14.58 -7.38 -4.48
CA LYS A 85 -15.15 -8.09 -5.61
C LYS A 85 -16.17 -7.22 -6.32
N LEU A 86 -16.17 -7.31 -7.63
CA LEU A 86 -17.07 -6.58 -8.52
C LEU A 86 -18.48 -7.16 -8.50
N CYS A 87 -19.50 -6.31 -8.41
CA CYS A 87 -20.92 -6.68 -8.46
C CYS A 87 -21.67 -5.95 -9.59
N GLY A 88 -21.18 -4.79 -10.02
CA GLY A 88 -21.77 -4.00 -11.09
C GLY A 88 -20.73 -3.14 -11.80
N ASP A 89 -21.18 -2.23 -12.68
CA ASP A 89 -20.30 -1.27 -13.34
C ASP A 89 -19.60 -0.39 -12.30
N ALA A 90 -18.28 -0.25 -12.42
CA ALA A 90 -17.45 0.37 -11.40
C ALA A 90 -16.39 1.29 -12.00
N THR A 91 -16.25 2.46 -11.41
CA THR A 91 -15.16 3.39 -11.66
C THR A 91 -14.17 3.29 -10.50
N VAL A 92 -12.92 2.98 -10.82
CA VAL A 92 -11.85 2.71 -9.87
C VAL A 92 -10.77 3.78 -9.99
N SER A 93 -10.46 4.43 -8.88
CA SER A 93 -9.35 5.37 -8.73
C SER A 93 -8.23 4.76 -7.88
N ILE A 94 -7.01 4.85 -8.40
CA ILE A 94 -5.73 4.37 -7.86
C ILE A 94 -5.00 5.48 -7.09
N ALA A 95 -5.46 6.74 -7.16
CA ALA A 95 -4.91 7.86 -6.41
C ALA A 95 -4.62 7.57 -4.92
N PRO A 96 -5.48 6.84 -4.16
CA PRO A 96 -5.17 6.50 -2.78
C PRO A 96 -3.93 5.60 -2.61
N ALA A 97 -3.69 4.65 -3.52
CA ALA A 97 -2.49 3.83 -3.49
C ALA A 97 -1.23 4.65 -3.79
N LEU A 98 -1.32 5.59 -4.74
CA LEU A 98 -0.21 6.49 -5.07
C LEU A 98 0.18 7.36 -3.87
N ALA A 99 -0.80 7.97 -3.20
CA ALA A 99 -0.58 8.77 -1.99
C ALA A 99 0.09 7.94 -0.88
N HIS A 100 -0.42 6.72 -0.62
CA HIS A 100 0.17 5.84 0.39
C HIS A 100 1.60 5.39 0.04
N GLY A 101 1.90 5.25 -1.26
CA GLY A 101 3.24 4.95 -1.75
C GLY A 101 4.26 6.05 -1.46
N GLU A 102 3.85 7.32 -1.58
CA GLU A 102 4.68 8.48 -1.22
C GLU A 102 4.89 8.56 0.30
N GLU A 103 3.85 8.34 1.12
CA GLU A 103 3.97 8.28 2.58
C GLU A 103 4.98 7.19 3.03
N LEU A 104 4.92 6.00 2.42
CA LEU A 104 5.86 4.91 2.68
C LEU A 104 7.30 5.29 2.33
N LYS A 105 7.48 6.00 1.21
CA LYS A 105 8.80 6.47 0.76
C LYS A 105 9.36 7.52 1.71
N GLU A 106 8.54 8.49 2.13
CA GLU A 106 8.94 9.51 3.11
C GLU A 106 9.31 8.88 4.45
N GLY A 107 8.49 7.97 4.97
CA GLY A 107 8.77 7.25 6.21
C GLY A 107 10.09 6.48 6.16
N LEU A 108 10.37 5.80 5.02
CA LEU A 108 11.63 5.10 4.82
C LEU A 108 12.83 6.06 4.79
N MET A 109 12.70 7.21 4.12
CA MET A 109 13.76 8.22 4.05
C MET A 109 14.07 8.81 5.43
N VAL A 110 13.04 9.10 6.24
CA VAL A 110 13.23 9.57 7.62
C VAL A 110 13.92 8.49 8.45
N PHE A 111 13.48 7.23 8.36
CA PHE A 111 14.10 6.13 9.09
C PHE A 111 15.57 5.93 8.73
N ALA A 112 15.90 5.95 7.43
CA ALA A 112 17.28 5.86 6.97
C ALA A 112 18.14 7.00 7.52
N ALA A 113 17.63 8.25 7.51
CA ALA A 113 18.32 9.37 8.12
C ALA A 113 18.54 9.18 9.63
N THR A 114 17.51 8.70 10.36
CA THR A 114 17.62 8.40 11.79
C THR A 114 18.67 7.33 12.09
N LEU A 115 18.79 6.30 11.25
CA LEU A 115 19.83 5.28 11.42
C LEU A 115 21.24 5.84 11.18
N VAL A 116 21.43 6.69 10.17
CA VAL A 116 22.74 7.31 9.90
C VAL A 116 23.15 8.22 11.06
N PHE A 117 22.29 9.15 11.46
CA PHE A 117 22.62 10.10 12.53
C PHE A 117 22.60 9.46 13.91
N GLY A 118 21.58 8.66 14.23
CA GLY A 118 21.43 7.98 15.51
C GLY A 118 22.41 6.83 15.72
N GLY A 119 22.70 6.06 14.66
CA GLY A 119 23.73 5.02 14.71
C GLY A 119 25.12 5.62 14.87
N GLY A 120 25.41 6.74 14.19
CA GLY A 120 26.65 7.48 14.36
C GLY A 120 26.82 7.99 15.79
N THR A 121 25.81 8.67 16.35
CA THR A 121 25.89 9.17 17.73
C THR A 121 26.03 8.05 18.75
N LEU A 122 25.27 6.94 18.60
CA LEU A 122 25.39 5.78 19.48
C LEU A 122 26.77 5.14 19.39
N PHE A 123 27.32 5.00 18.18
CA PHE A 123 28.68 4.49 17.97
C PHE A 123 29.72 5.36 18.68
N PHE A 124 29.66 6.68 18.56
CA PHE A 124 30.57 7.60 19.25
C PHE A 124 30.44 7.51 20.77
N ILE A 125 29.23 7.39 21.30
CA ILE A 125 29.01 7.22 22.75
C ILE A 125 29.63 5.92 23.24
N VAL A 126 29.40 4.81 22.53
CA VAL A 126 29.97 3.50 22.89
C VAL A 126 31.50 3.56 22.83
N PHE A 127 32.06 4.11 21.76
CA PHE A 127 33.50 4.29 21.62
C PHE A 127 34.10 5.08 22.79
N MET A 128 33.49 6.21 23.16
CA MET A 128 33.93 7.04 24.28
C MET A 128 33.83 6.31 25.64
N LEU A 129 32.79 5.50 25.86
CA LEU A 129 32.64 4.70 27.07
C LEU A 129 33.73 3.63 27.20
N PHE A 130 34.15 3.02 26.10
CA PHE A 130 35.24 2.04 26.10
C PHE A 130 36.61 2.70 26.38
N GLU A 131 36.87 3.86 25.78
CA GLU A 131 38.03 4.71 26.10
C GLU A 131 38.07 5.06 27.60
N LEU A 132 36.94 5.51 28.18
CA LEU A 132 36.83 5.82 29.61
C LEU A 132 37.04 4.61 30.51
N ALA A 133 36.63 3.42 30.07
CA ALA A 133 36.83 2.17 30.80
C ALA A 133 38.27 1.63 30.69
N GLY A 134 39.16 2.29 29.96
CA GLY A 134 40.57 1.89 29.78
C GLY A 134 40.73 0.59 28.99
N LYS A 135 39.70 0.17 28.26
CA LYS A 135 39.72 -1.00 27.38
C LYS A 135 39.53 -0.50 25.96
N PRO A 136 40.60 -0.41 25.15
CA PRO A 136 40.45 0.04 23.79
C PRO A 136 39.54 -0.94 23.04
N LEU A 137 38.59 -0.40 22.28
CA LEU A 137 37.64 -1.19 21.48
C LEU A 137 38.34 -1.88 20.29
N PHE A 138 39.59 -1.49 20.00
CA PHE A 138 40.47 -2.03 18.96
C PHE A 138 41.92 -2.11 19.46
#